data_AF-A0AAV5V173-F1
#
_entry.id   AF-A0AAV5V173-F1
#
_cell.length_a   1.000
_cell.length_b   1.000
_cell.length_c   1.000
_cell.angle_alpha   90.00
_cell.angle_beta   90.00
_cell.angle_gamma   90.00
#
_symmetry.space_group_name_H-M   'P 1'
#
loop_
_entity.id
_entity.type
_entity.pdbx_description
1 polymer ?
#
loop_
_entity_poly.entity_id
_entity_poly.type
_entity_poly.pdbx_seq_one_letter_code
_entity_poly.pdbx_strand_id
1 'polypeptide(L)'
;GDARNTVSSSDPKSEIKSEEENEDANCELVLETCPMSAESKKRVEVKENIKRINKKDSPKPRPKIRCKFCRSRREEGAQMAQHVSAKHANYPQPEKTCRDIMCDYRTNDVQAMADHIKLPHAVSLFNSRFPKYTRCPYCALYIWNLAQFKAHIADKHKHGMGSEIPFIICAACSFKCARVFEMVQHWNEQSGRCELGMTFDYEKLKEFPCADEKLSVRP
;
A
#
# COMPACT_ATOMS: atom_id res chain seq x y z
N GLY A 1 39.64 -32.18 -28.40
CA GLY A 1 39.99 -33.01 -27.24
C GLY A 1 38.84 -32.93 -26.28
N ASP A 2 37.75 -33.58 -26.68
CA ASP A 2 36.40 -33.22 -26.28
C ASP A 2 35.91 -34.13 -25.17
N ALA A 3 35.87 -33.60 -23.95
CA ALA A 3 35.29 -34.29 -22.80
C ALA A 3 33.82 -33.89 -22.64
N ARG A 4 32.94 -34.75 -23.14
CA ARG A 4 31.49 -34.70 -22.87
C ARG A 4 31.24 -35.08 -21.41
N ASN A 5 30.64 -34.18 -20.65
CA ASN A 5 30.18 -34.44 -19.29
C ASN A 5 28.67 -34.63 -19.31
N THR A 6 28.21 -35.87 -19.19
CA THR A 6 26.80 -36.26 -19.07
C THR A 6 26.42 -36.32 -17.60
N VAL A 7 25.56 -35.41 -17.14
CA VAL A 7 25.00 -35.45 -15.79
C VAL A 7 23.53 -35.85 -15.88
N SER A 8 23.23 -36.99 -15.27
CA SER A 8 21.92 -37.60 -15.16
C SER A 8 20.99 -36.78 -14.28
N SER A 9 19.85 -36.38 -14.85
CA SER A 9 18.70 -35.77 -14.19
C SER A 9 17.73 -36.87 -13.75
N SER A 10 17.58 -37.05 -12.44
CA SER A 10 16.54 -37.90 -11.84
C SER A 10 15.50 -37.00 -11.16
N ASP A 11 14.32 -36.91 -11.77
CA ASP A 11 13.15 -36.19 -11.26
C ASP A 11 12.48 -36.98 -10.12
N PRO A 12 12.13 -36.33 -8.99
CA PRO A 12 11.19 -36.90 -8.03
C PRO A 12 9.75 -36.54 -8.42
N LYS A 13 8.99 -37.59 -8.75
CA LYS A 13 7.55 -37.57 -9.03
C LYS A 13 6.80 -37.54 -7.69
N SER A 14 6.33 -36.36 -7.28
CA SER A 14 5.46 -36.21 -6.11
C SER A 14 3.99 -36.26 -6.54
N GLU A 15 3.31 -37.36 -6.19
CA GLU A 15 1.85 -37.50 -6.24
C GLU A 15 1.21 -36.59 -5.18
N ILE A 16 0.40 -35.62 -5.63
CA ILE A 16 -0.46 -34.82 -4.77
C ILE A 16 -1.83 -35.50 -4.78
N LYS A 17 -2.21 -36.10 -3.65
CA LYS A 17 -3.59 -36.53 -3.38
C LYS A 17 -4.42 -35.29 -3.06
N SER A 18 -5.42 -35.01 -3.88
CA SER A 18 -6.49 -34.07 -3.60
C SER A 18 -7.62 -34.80 -2.90
N GLU A 19 -7.82 -34.51 -1.61
CA GLU A 19 -9.02 -34.88 -0.87
C GLU A 19 -10.08 -33.80 -1.14
N GLU A 20 -11.07 -34.15 -1.96
CA GLU A 20 -12.34 -33.46 -2.05
C GLU A 20 -13.18 -33.88 -0.85
N GLU A 21 -13.39 -32.97 0.10
CA GLU A 21 -14.45 -33.12 1.09
C GLU A 21 -15.50 -32.03 0.94
N ASN A 22 -16.71 -32.57 0.92
CA ASN A 22 -17.99 -32.09 0.51
C ASN A 22 -18.77 -31.66 1.76
N GLU A 23 -19.28 -30.43 1.84
CA GLU A 23 -20.30 -30.07 2.82
C GLU A 23 -21.34 -29.12 2.21
N ASP A 24 -22.32 -29.72 1.54
CA ASP A 24 -23.63 -29.15 1.22
C ASP A 24 -24.41 -28.88 2.52
N ALA A 25 -24.34 -27.65 3.02
CA ALA A 25 -25.18 -27.18 4.11
C ALA A 25 -26.56 -26.71 3.58
N ASN A 26 -27.47 -27.68 3.59
CA ASN A 26 -28.93 -27.57 3.57
C ASN A 26 -29.45 -26.39 4.43
N CYS A 27 -30.00 -25.36 3.80
CA CYS A 27 -30.67 -24.25 4.48
C CYS A 27 -32.19 -24.45 4.36
N GLU A 28 -32.74 -25.16 5.33
CA GLU A 28 -34.16 -25.51 5.42
C GLU A 28 -35.01 -24.28 5.73
N LEU A 29 -36.00 -24.07 4.87
CA LEU A 29 -36.86 -22.91 4.79
C LEU A 29 -38.04 -23.09 5.77
N VAL A 30 -37.88 -22.63 7.02
CA VAL A 30 -38.98 -22.59 7.99
C VAL A 30 -39.82 -21.33 7.78
N LEU A 31 -40.91 -21.49 7.02
CA LEU A 31 -42.02 -20.53 6.94
C LEU A 31 -42.88 -20.65 8.21
N GLU A 32 -42.46 -19.98 9.28
CA GLU A 32 -43.34 -19.74 10.42
C GLU A 32 -44.31 -18.61 10.09
N THR A 33 -45.59 -18.96 10.21
CA THR A 33 -46.77 -18.16 9.94
C THR A 33 -46.84 -16.95 10.87
N CYS A 34 -46.83 -15.75 10.28
CA CYS A 34 -46.96 -14.49 10.99
C CYS A 34 -48.44 -14.23 11.33
N PRO A 35 -48.83 -14.07 12.61
CA PRO A 35 -50.21 -13.76 12.99
C PRO A 35 -50.54 -12.30 12.64
N MET A 36 -51.07 -12.09 11.44
CA MET A 36 -51.68 -10.84 11.00
C MET A 36 -53.06 -10.65 11.64
N SER A 37 -53.12 -10.30 12.92
CA SER A 37 -54.35 -9.71 13.47
C SER A 37 -54.09 -8.82 14.69
N ALA A 38 -54.64 -7.60 14.64
CA ALA A 38 -54.96 -6.72 15.77
C ALA A 38 -54.08 -5.49 16.10
N GLU A 39 -53.38 -4.86 15.14
CA GLU A 39 -52.74 -3.54 15.39
C GLU A 39 -53.14 -2.40 14.43
N SER A 40 -54.30 -2.52 13.77
CA SER A 40 -54.75 -1.53 12.78
C SER A 40 -55.43 -0.27 13.34
N LYS A 41 -55.41 -0.01 14.67
CA LYS A 41 -56.13 1.14 15.27
C LYS A 41 -55.29 2.19 16.01
N LYS A 42 -53.97 2.03 16.17
CA LYS A 42 -53.08 3.09 16.70
C LYS A 42 -52.37 3.93 15.62
N ARG A 43 -52.69 3.70 14.34
CA ARG A 43 -51.93 4.25 13.20
C ARG A 43 -52.40 5.61 12.68
N VAL A 44 -53.42 6.23 13.29
CA VAL A 44 -54.01 7.49 12.82
C VAL A 44 -53.54 8.72 13.63
N GLU A 45 -53.24 8.60 14.92
CA GLU A 45 -52.80 9.76 15.74
C GLU A 45 -51.28 10.04 15.71
N VAL A 46 -50.45 9.16 15.15
CA VAL A 46 -48.99 9.40 15.03
C VAL A 46 -48.65 10.27 13.80
N LYS A 47 -49.58 10.45 12.85
CA LYS A 47 -49.31 11.19 11.60
C LYS A 47 -49.32 12.71 11.73
N GLU A 48 -49.95 13.26 12.78
CA GLU A 48 -49.99 14.73 12.95
C GLU A 48 -48.88 15.28 13.84
N ASN A 49 -48.27 14.47 14.71
CA ASN A 49 -47.21 14.95 15.61
C ASN A 49 -45.79 14.94 14.98
N ILE A 50 -45.60 14.27 13.83
CA ILE A 50 -44.32 14.27 13.09
C ILE A 50 -44.07 15.58 12.34
N LYS A 51 -45.10 16.42 12.12
CA LYS A 51 -44.97 17.67 11.35
C LYS A 51 -44.35 18.84 12.14
N ARG A 52 -44.13 18.72 13.45
CA ARG A 52 -43.64 19.83 14.30
C ARG A 52 -42.17 19.78 14.73
N ILE A 53 -41.44 18.70 14.44
CA ILE A 53 -40.02 18.58 14.87
C ILE A 53 -39.02 19.08 13.80
N ASN A 54 -39.38 19.15 12.52
CA ASN A 54 -38.38 19.21 11.44
C ASN A 54 -38.04 20.61 10.86
N LYS A 55 -37.93 21.66 11.69
CA LYS A 55 -37.43 22.98 11.21
C LYS A 55 -36.20 23.51 11.92
N LYS A 56 -35.77 22.95 13.06
CA LYS A 56 -34.57 23.42 13.77
C LYS A 56 -33.29 22.63 13.45
N ASP A 57 -33.39 21.47 12.81
CA ASP A 57 -32.24 20.63 12.45
C ASP A 57 -31.96 20.64 10.94
N SER A 58 -32.10 21.79 10.28
CA SER A 58 -31.60 21.91 8.91
C SER A 58 -30.08 21.75 8.95
N PRO A 59 -29.49 20.72 8.32
CA PRO A 59 -28.06 20.52 8.36
C PRO A 59 -27.37 21.76 7.80
N LYS A 60 -26.45 22.34 8.58
CA LYS A 60 -25.65 23.48 8.14
C LYS A 60 -25.03 23.14 6.77
N PRO A 61 -25.10 24.05 5.78
CA PRO A 61 -24.56 23.79 4.46
C PRO A 61 -23.08 23.40 4.58
N ARG A 62 -22.72 22.27 3.97
CA ARG A 62 -21.34 21.76 4.01
C ARG A 62 -20.41 22.73 3.26
N PRO A 63 -19.20 22.99 3.76
CA PRO A 63 -18.25 23.84 3.06
C PRO A 63 -17.87 23.22 1.71
N LYS A 64 -17.90 24.05 0.65
CA LYS A 64 -17.56 23.60 -0.71
C LYS A 64 -16.06 23.33 -0.84
N ILE A 65 -15.71 22.16 -1.38
CA ILE A 65 -14.34 21.73 -1.67
C ILE A 65 -13.88 22.42 -2.96
N ARG A 66 -12.70 23.07 -2.94
CA ARG A 66 -12.10 23.71 -4.13
C ARG A 66 -11.19 22.73 -4.87
N CYS A 67 -11.29 22.68 -6.20
CA CYS A 67 -10.37 21.90 -7.00
C CYS A 67 -8.95 22.47 -6.90
N LYS A 68 -7.93 21.60 -6.85
CA LYS A 68 -6.51 22.03 -6.83
C LYS A 68 -5.99 22.48 -8.20
N PHE A 69 -6.65 22.06 -9.28
CA PHE A 69 -6.20 22.29 -10.65
C PHE A 69 -6.97 23.40 -11.37
N CYS A 70 -8.14 23.80 -10.86
CA CYS A 70 -8.93 24.91 -11.44
C CYS A 70 -9.80 25.61 -10.40
N ARG A 71 -10.58 26.61 -10.82
CA ARG A 71 -11.42 27.43 -9.93
C ARG A 71 -12.76 26.79 -9.52
N SER A 72 -13.04 25.56 -9.96
CA SER A 72 -14.30 24.87 -9.67
C SER A 72 -14.44 24.54 -8.17
N ARG A 73 -15.69 24.45 -7.71
CA ARG A 73 -16.06 24.02 -6.35
C ARG A 73 -17.12 22.92 -6.41
N ARG A 74 -17.08 21.99 -5.45
CA ARG A 74 -18.05 20.87 -5.31
C ARG A 74 -18.46 20.71 -3.85
N GLU A 75 -19.65 20.16 -3.63
CA GLU A 75 -20.20 19.98 -2.26
C GLU A 75 -19.73 18.68 -1.62
N GLU A 76 -19.39 17.69 -2.45
CA GLU A 76 -19.01 16.36 -2.01
C GLU A 76 -17.68 15.89 -2.61
N GLY A 77 -16.99 15.01 -1.88
CA GLY A 77 -15.73 14.41 -2.32
C GLY A 77 -15.88 13.58 -3.60
N ALA A 78 -16.97 12.83 -3.74
CA ALA A 78 -17.26 12.03 -4.93
C ALA A 78 -17.40 12.91 -6.20
N GLN A 79 -18.12 14.04 -6.09
CA GLN A 79 -18.24 15.00 -7.19
C GLN A 79 -16.91 15.67 -7.54
N MET A 80 -16.03 15.91 -6.55
CA MET A 80 -14.69 16.42 -6.80
C MET A 80 -13.81 15.38 -7.51
N ALA A 81 -13.87 14.12 -7.08
CA ALA A 81 -13.14 13.03 -7.74
C ALA A 81 -13.57 12.87 -9.20
N GLN A 82 -14.87 12.87 -9.47
CA GLN A 82 -15.42 12.83 -10.83
C GLN A 82 -15.03 14.08 -11.66
N HIS A 83 -15.02 15.26 -11.03
CA HIS A 83 -14.56 16.48 -11.70
C HIS A 83 -13.08 16.37 -12.10
N VAL A 84 -12.23 15.86 -11.20
CA VAL A 84 -10.80 15.68 -11.45
C VAL A 84 -10.57 14.65 -12.55
N SER A 85 -11.24 13.50 -12.52
CA SER A 85 -11.10 12.50 -13.58
C SER A 85 -11.58 13.00 -14.94
N ALA A 86 -12.67 13.78 -15.00
CA ALA A 86 -13.25 14.23 -16.27
C ALA A 86 -12.57 15.47 -16.88
N LYS A 87 -12.14 16.43 -16.05
CA LYS A 87 -11.55 17.70 -16.52
C LYS A 87 -10.04 17.77 -16.41
N HIS A 88 -9.45 16.89 -15.60
CA HIS A 88 -8.03 16.82 -15.32
C HIS A 88 -7.48 15.41 -15.58
N ALA A 89 -8.03 14.70 -16.56
CA ALA A 89 -7.59 13.34 -16.95
C ALA A 89 -6.09 13.30 -17.29
N ASN A 90 -5.57 14.38 -17.89
CA ASN A 90 -4.17 14.51 -18.29
C ASN A 90 -3.26 14.98 -17.14
N TYR A 91 -3.82 15.34 -15.98
CA TYR A 91 -2.99 15.66 -14.82
C TYR A 91 -2.54 14.35 -14.16
N PRO A 92 -1.24 14.23 -13.80
CA PRO A 92 -0.76 13.09 -13.04
C PRO A 92 -1.60 12.95 -11.79
N GLN A 93 -2.36 11.87 -11.69
CA GLN A 93 -3.02 11.54 -10.45
C GLN A 93 -1.91 11.25 -9.42
N PRO A 94 -2.06 11.73 -8.17
CA PRO A 94 -1.12 11.36 -7.13
C PRO A 94 -1.16 9.84 -6.99
N GLU A 95 0.01 9.21 -7.10
CA GLU A 95 0.14 7.77 -6.92
C GLU A 95 -0.46 7.35 -5.59
N LYS A 96 -1.26 6.27 -5.60
CA LYS A 96 -1.73 5.69 -4.35
C LYS A 96 -0.57 4.95 -3.73
N THR A 97 -0.27 5.24 -2.47
CA THR A 97 0.73 4.53 -1.69
C THR A 97 0.08 3.48 -0.83
N CYS A 98 0.80 2.38 -0.56
CA CYS A 98 0.38 1.41 0.44
C CYS A 98 0.19 2.10 1.81
N ARG A 99 -0.78 1.62 2.60
CA ARG A 99 -1.06 2.15 3.95
C ARG A 99 -0.06 1.70 5.00
N ASP A 100 0.66 0.61 4.73
CA ASP A 100 1.66 0.08 5.65
C ASP A 100 2.90 1.00 5.70
N ILE A 101 3.32 1.38 6.92
CA ILE A 101 4.43 2.33 7.12
C ILE A 101 5.78 1.78 6.63
N MET A 102 5.94 0.46 6.55
CA MET A 102 7.15 -0.22 6.09
C MET A 102 7.16 -0.42 4.57
N CYS A 103 6.00 -0.36 3.91
CA CYS A 103 5.89 -0.62 2.47
C CYS A 103 5.89 0.68 1.65
N ASP A 104 6.83 0.83 0.72
CA ASP A 104 6.93 2.00 -0.17
C ASP A 104 6.27 1.77 -1.54
N TYR A 105 5.48 0.69 -1.71
CA TYR A 105 4.76 0.39 -2.93
C TYR A 105 3.79 1.52 -3.31
N ARG A 106 3.81 1.89 -4.58
CA ARG A 106 2.96 2.94 -5.16
C ARG A 106 2.46 2.51 -6.52
N THR A 107 1.19 2.78 -6.80
CA THR A 107 0.59 2.55 -8.11
C THR A 107 -0.64 3.45 -8.30
N ASN A 108 -0.97 3.75 -9.55
CA ASN A 108 -2.24 4.40 -9.90
C ASN A 108 -3.36 3.39 -10.18
N ASP A 109 -3.01 2.11 -10.40
CA ASP A 109 -3.96 1.05 -10.66
C ASP A 109 -4.59 0.52 -9.36
N VAL A 110 -5.91 0.51 -9.34
CA VAL A 110 -6.71 0.01 -8.21
C VAL A 110 -6.54 -1.48 -8.04
N GLN A 111 -6.47 -2.23 -9.14
CA GLN A 111 -6.35 -3.67 -9.11
C GLN A 111 -4.97 -4.09 -8.61
N ALA A 112 -3.89 -3.51 -9.17
CA ALA A 112 -2.54 -3.73 -8.68
C ALA A 112 -2.36 -3.38 -7.19
N MET A 113 -2.99 -2.32 -6.69
CA MET A 113 -2.97 -2.01 -5.25
C MET A 113 -3.74 -3.04 -4.43
N ALA A 114 -4.90 -3.51 -4.91
CA ALA A 114 -5.67 -4.55 -4.23
C ALA A 114 -4.88 -5.86 -4.16
N ASP A 115 -4.20 -6.24 -5.24
CA ASP A 115 -3.35 -7.43 -5.28
C ASP A 115 -2.11 -7.28 -4.41
N HIS A 116 -1.50 -6.09 -4.38
CA HIS A 116 -0.42 -5.77 -3.44
C HIS A 116 -0.84 -5.95 -1.98
N ILE A 117 -2.03 -5.49 -1.59
CA ILE A 117 -2.54 -5.62 -0.21
C ILE A 117 -2.76 -7.09 0.18
N LYS A 118 -3.00 -7.98 -0.78
CA LYS A 118 -3.10 -9.43 -0.54
C LYS A 118 -1.73 -10.07 -0.29
N LEU A 119 -0.65 -9.48 -0.80
CA LEU A 119 0.69 -9.96 -0.48
C LEU A 119 0.96 -9.70 1.00
N PRO A 120 1.51 -10.68 1.74
CA PRO A 120 1.85 -10.45 3.13
C PRO A 120 2.86 -9.31 3.18
N HIS A 121 2.49 -8.21 3.84
CA HIS A 121 3.47 -7.33 4.47
C HIS A 121 4.15 -8.19 5.51
N ALA A 122 5.19 -8.92 5.11
CA ALA A 122 5.95 -9.77 6.00
C ALA A 122 6.75 -8.85 6.92
N VAL A 123 6.08 -8.20 7.87
CA VAL A 123 6.64 -7.24 8.83
C VAL A 123 7.83 -7.88 9.55
N SER A 124 7.81 -9.19 9.75
CA SER A 124 8.93 -9.97 10.28
C SER A 124 10.18 -9.91 9.39
N LEU A 125 10.04 -10.05 8.08
CA LEU A 125 11.17 -10.00 7.14
C LEU A 125 11.75 -8.58 7.07
N PHE A 126 10.89 -7.54 7.05
CA PHE A 126 11.37 -6.15 7.01
C PHE A 126 12.24 -5.80 8.22
N ASN A 127 11.81 -6.17 9.43
CA ASN A 127 12.54 -5.79 10.65
C ASN A 127 13.78 -6.67 10.90
N SER A 128 13.76 -7.93 10.50
CA SER A 128 14.89 -8.83 10.72
C SER A 128 16.03 -8.61 9.73
N ARG A 129 15.71 -8.17 8.50
CA ARG A 129 16.68 -8.04 7.40
C ARG A 129 17.12 -6.61 7.08
N PHE A 130 16.58 -5.61 7.79
CA PHE A 130 17.13 -4.26 7.77
C PHE A 130 18.26 -4.14 8.79
N PRO A 131 19.50 -3.80 8.40
CA PRO A 131 20.59 -3.68 9.37
C PRO A 131 20.28 -2.58 10.39
N LYS A 132 20.41 -2.92 11.67
CA LYS A 132 20.29 -1.93 12.74
C LYS A 132 21.42 -0.91 12.59
N TYR A 133 21.13 0.35 12.93
CA TYR A 133 22.09 1.47 12.84
C TYR A 133 22.62 1.70 11.43
N THR A 134 21.74 1.58 10.42
CA THR A 134 22.16 1.93 9.06
C THR A 134 22.29 3.44 8.94
N ARG A 135 23.43 3.92 8.45
CA ARG A 135 23.64 5.34 8.17
C ARG A 135 22.74 5.76 7.00
N CYS A 136 22.11 6.93 7.12
CA CYS A 136 21.38 7.51 6.01
C CYS A 136 22.32 7.68 4.80
N PRO A 137 21.91 7.28 3.59
CA PRO A 137 22.76 7.42 2.43
C PRO A 137 22.97 8.88 1.97
N TYR A 138 22.21 9.82 2.52
CA TYR A 138 22.24 11.25 2.16
C TYR A 138 22.67 12.17 3.33
N CYS A 139 22.87 11.66 4.54
CA CYS A 139 23.34 12.47 5.67
C CYS A 139 24.04 11.62 6.76
N ALA A 140 24.47 12.24 7.84
CA ALA A 140 25.16 11.56 8.94
C ALA A 140 24.23 10.87 9.96
N LEU A 141 22.90 10.92 9.77
CA LEU A 141 21.95 10.32 10.71
C LEU A 141 22.01 8.79 10.67
N TYR A 142 22.03 8.16 11.84
CA TYR A 142 21.90 6.71 11.99
C TYR A 142 20.43 6.32 12.20
N ILE A 143 20.01 5.26 11.52
CA ILE A 143 18.61 4.85 11.42
C ILE A 143 18.47 3.43 11.93
N TRP A 144 17.46 3.20 12.77
CA TRP A 144 17.31 1.95 13.51
C TRP A 144 16.49 0.89 12.80
N ASN A 145 15.54 1.33 12.00
CA ASN A 145 14.61 0.45 11.29
C ASN A 145 14.12 1.13 10.02
N LEU A 146 13.47 0.34 9.18
CA LEU A 146 13.02 0.80 7.88
C LEU A 146 11.90 1.86 7.95
N ALA A 147 11.01 1.82 8.96
CA ALA A 147 10.00 2.86 9.15
C ALA A 147 10.66 4.23 9.37
N GLN A 148 11.66 4.28 10.27
CA GLN A 148 12.44 5.48 10.52
C GLN A 148 13.21 5.90 9.27
N PHE A 149 13.74 4.94 8.49
CA PHE A 149 14.40 5.24 7.23
C PHE A 149 13.47 5.96 6.28
N LYS A 150 12.30 5.39 5.98
CA LYS A 150 11.32 5.99 5.09
C LYS A 150 10.85 7.35 5.58
N ALA A 151 10.53 7.48 6.87
CA ALA A 151 10.12 8.75 7.45
C ALA A 151 11.22 9.81 7.34
N HIS A 152 12.46 9.44 7.61
CA HIS A 152 13.61 10.32 7.50
C HIS A 152 13.87 10.77 6.06
N ILE A 153 13.91 9.85 5.09
CA ILE A 153 14.08 10.21 3.66
C ILE A 153 12.92 11.11 3.21
N ALA A 154 11.67 10.81 3.60
CA ALA A 154 10.51 11.61 3.24
C ALA A 154 10.58 13.06 3.76
N ASP A 155 11.06 13.24 5.00
CA ASP A 155 11.11 14.55 5.66
C ASP A 155 12.35 15.36 5.25
N LYS A 156 13.53 14.74 5.32
CA LYS A 156 14.83 15.41 5.16
C LYS A 156 15.41 15.33 3.75
N HIS A 157 14.92 14.41 2.92
CA HIS A 157 15.48 14.13 1.60
C HIS A 157 14.37 14.02 0.57
N LYS A 158 13.56 15.08 0.43
CA LYS A 158 12.36 15.13 -0.44
C LYS A 158 12.61 14.71 -1.89
N HIS A 159 13.85 14.88 -2.37
CA HIS A 159 14.27 14.49 -3.71
C HIS A 159 14.68 13.01 -3.82
N GLY A 160 15.05 12.36 -2.71
CA GLY A 160 15.54 10.98 -2.68
C GLY A 160 14.47 9.89 -2.67
N MET A 161 13.18 10.22 -2.43
CA MET A 161 12.08 9.25 -2.44
C MET A 161 11.42 9.06 -3.81
N GLY A 162 11.77 9.88 -4.81
CA GLY A 162 11.21 9.81 -6.16
C GLY A 162 12.21 9.33 -7.22
N SER A 163 13.47 9.12 -6.84
CA SER A 163 14.49 8.69 -7.77
C SER A 163 14.38 7.19 -8.02
N GLU A 164 14.23 6.78 -9.27
CA GLU A 164 14.30 5.37 -9.72
C GLU A 164 15.74 4.81 -9.71
N ILE A 165 16.63 5.42 -8.92
CA ILE A 165 18.03 5.02 -8.84
C ILE A 165 18.09 3.72 -8.02
N PRO A 166 18.61 2.61 -8.56
CA PRO A 166 18.72 1.39 -7.80
C PRO A 166 19.98 1.47 -6.92
N PHE A 167 19.81 1.98 -5.71
CA PHE A 167 20.86 2.13 -4.69
C PHE A 167 20.69 1.15 -3.51
N ILE A 168 19.58 0.41 -3.44
CA ILE A 168 19.38 -0.65 -2.45
C ILE A 168 19.96 -1.93 -3.05
N ILE A 169 20.87 -2.59 -2.33
CA ILE A 169 21.53 -3.82 -2.78
C ILE A 169 21.18 -4.95 -1.82
N CYS A 170 20.90 -6.14 -2.33
CA CYS A 170 20.80 -7.32 -1.49
C CYS A 170 22.19 -7.69 -0.96
N ALA A 171 22.35 -7.83 0.35
CA ALA A 171 23.66 -8.15 0.93
C ALA A 171 24.16 -9.57 0.59
N ALA A 172 23.27 -10.43 0.08
CA ALA A 172 23.57 -11.83 -0.25
C ALA A 172 23.80 -12.10 -1.74
N CYS A 173 23.40 -11.20 -2.65
CA CYS A 173 23.55 -11.40 -4.09
C CYS A 173 23.63 -10.07 -4.85
N SER A 174 23.85 -10.11 -6.17
CA SER A 174 23.99 -8.90 -7.00
C SER A 174 22.67 -8.17 -7.31
N PHE A 175 21.55 -8.53 -6.68
CA PHE A 175 20.27 -7.87 -6.92
C PHE A 175 20.31 -6.41 -6.40
N LYS A 176 19.87 -5.47 -7.25
CA LYS A 176 19.79 -4.05 -6.94
C LYS A 176 18.40 -3.53 -7.28
N CYS A 177 17.85 -2.67 -6.45
CA CYS A 177 16.53 -2.08 -6.66
C CYS A 177 16.46 -0.66 -6.09
N ALA A 178 15.46 0.11 -6.52
CA ALA A 178 15.27 1.49 -6.08
C ALA A 178 14.32 1.56 -4.88
N ARG A 179 13.41 0.59 -4.77
CA ARG A 179 12.35 0.56 -3.76
C ARG A 179 12.51 -0.62 -2.82
N VAL A 180 12.04 -0.43 -1.60
CA VAL A 180 12.18 -1.43 -0.54
C VAL A 180 11.20 -2.60 -0.76
N PHE A 181 10.02 -2.31 -1.30
CA PHE A 181 9.08 -3.35 -1.73
C PHE A 181 9.71 -4.33 -2.73
N GLU A 182 10.48 -3.83 -3.70
CA GLU A 182 11.18 -4.67 -4.69
C GLU A 182 12.21 -5.58 -4.00
N MET A 183 12.92 -5.08 -2.99
CA MET A 183 13.86 -5.89 -2.20
C MET A 183 13.13 -7.01 -1.44
N VAL A 184 11.96 -6.73 -0.89
CA VAL A 184 11.17 -7.74 -0.18
C VAL A 184 10.57 -8.76 -1.12
N GLN A 185 10.09 -8.34 -2.29
CA GLN A 185 9.65 -9.26 -3.32
C GLN A 185 10.79 -10.20 -3.71
N HIS A 186 11.99 -9.66 -3.96
CA HIS A 186 13.19 -10.44 -4.21
C HIS A 186 13.47 -11.46 -3.10
N TRP A 187 13.38 -11.06 -1.83
CA TRP A 187 13.57 -11.98 -0.70
C TRP A 187 12.54 -13.09 -0.59
N ASN A 188 11.28 -12.81 -0.94
CA ASN A 188 10.20 -13.79 -0.96
C ASN A 188 10.41 -14.81 -2.08
N GLU A 189 10.76 -14.33 -3.28
CA GLU A 189 11.01 -15.17 -4.46
C GLU A 189 12.27 -16.03 -4.30
N GLN A 190 13.29 -15.53 -3.60
CA GLN A 190 14.56 -16.24 -3.37
C GLN A 190 14.58 -17.04 -2.06
N SER A 191 13.42 -17.40 -1.50
CA SER A 191 13.23 -18.10 -0.21
C SER A 191 14.42 -18.97 0.23
N GLY A 192 15.23 -18.43 1.16
CA GLY A 192 16.39 -19.09 1.78
C GLY A 192 17.78 -18.72 1.22
N ARG A 193 17.88 -18.05 0.07
CA ARG A 193 19.19 -17.67 -0.52
C ARG A 193 19.69 -16.29 -0.11
N CYS A 194 18.78 -15.43 0.37
CA CYS A 194 19.05 -14.01 0.62
C CYS A 194 18.75 -13.60 2.05
N GLU A 195 19.51 -14.14 3.01
CA GLU A 195 19.27 -13.94 4.45
C GLU A 195 20.06 -12.78 5.05
N LEU A 196 21.12 -12.31 4.38
CA LEU A 196 21.99 -11.24 4.88
C LEU A 196 21.34 -9.84 4.86
N GLY A 197 20.13 -9.74 4.31
CA GLY A 197 19.35 -8.51 4.28
C GLY A 197 19.77 -7.55 3.18
N MET A 198 19.68 -6.25 3.44
CA MET A 198 19.98 -5.19 2.47
C MET A 198 21.15 -4.32 2.91
N THR A 199 21.83 -3.71 1.94
CA THR A 199 22.80 -2.63 2.12
C THR A 199 22.54 -1.52 1.09
N PHE A 200 23.30 -0.45 1.17
CA PHE A 200 23.17 0.71 0.28
C PHE A 200 24.43 0.91 -0.57
N ASP A 201 24.24 1.24 -1.85
CA ASP A 201 25.29 1.60 -2.81
C ASP A 201 25.73 3.06 -2.59
N TYR A 202 26.54 3.30 -1.55
CA TYR A 202 26.97 4.66 -1.20
C TYR A 202 27.78 5.35 -2.30
N GLU A 203 28.49 4.59 -3.14
CA GLU A 203 29.24 5.17 -4.25
C GLU A 203 28.29 5.73 -5.31
N LYS A 204 27.28 4.95 -5.69
CA LYS A 204 26.26 5.39 -6.65
C LYS A 204 25.49 6.62 -6.18
N LEU A 205 25.28 6.75 -4.87
CA LEU A 205 24.56 7.89 -4.31
C LEU A 205 25.35 9.20 -4.33
N LYS A 206 26.68 9.15 -4.41
CA LYS A 206 27.50 10.37 -4.60
C LYS A 206 27.22 11.06 -5.93
N GLU A 207 26.74 10.32 -6.93
CA GLU A 207 26.34 10.87 -8.23
C GLU A 207 25.05 11.71 -8.14
N PHE A 208 24.29 11.57 -7.04
CA PHE A 208 22.99 12.21 -6.84
C PHE A 208 22.94 12.95 -5.49
N PRO A 209 23.71 14.04 -5.35
CA PRO A 209 23.81 14.77 -4.10
C PRO A 209 22.43 15.31 -3.67
N CYS A 210 22.16 15.22 -2.37
CA CYS A 210 20.94 15.79 -1.82
C CYS A 210 20.99 17.31 -1.94
N ALA A 211 19.98 17.92 -2.58
CA ALA A 211 19.94 19.37 -2.83
C ALA A 211 20.06 20.23 -1.56
N ASP A 212 19.71 19.67 -0.40
CA ASP A 212 19.70 20.36 0.90
C ASP A 212 21.08 20.42 1.59
N GLU A 213 22.10 19.73 1.07
CA GLU A 213 23.43 19.67 1.69
C GLU A 213 24.18 21.02 1.64
N LYS A 214 23.72 21.97 0.83
CA LYS A 214 24.31 23.31 0.74
C LYS A 214 24.02 24.23 1.94
N LEU A 215 23.18 23.82 2.90
CA LEU A 215 22.68 24.72 3.94
C LEU A 215 23.25 24.53 5.35
N SER A 216 24.05 23.50 5.64
CA SER A 216 24.45 23.21 7.04
C SER A 216 25.94 23.30 7.37
N VAL A 217 26.80 23.77 6.47
CA VAL A 217 28.19 24.10 6.83
C VAL A 217 28.31 25.62 6.98
N ARG A 218 27.73 26.16 8.05
CA ARG A 218 28.26 27.40 8.64
C ARG A 218 29.24 26.97 9.73
N PRO A 219 30.52 27.40 9.65
CA PRO A 219 31.52 27.10 10.67
C PRO A 219 31.14 27.67 12.03
#